data_AF-A0A915CF85-F1
#
_entry.id   AF-A0A915CF85-F1
#
_cell.length_a   1.000
_cell.length_b   1.000
_cell.length_c   1.000
_cell.angle_alpha   90.00
_cell.angle_beta   90.00
_cell.angle_gamma   90.00
#
_symmetry.space_group_name_H-M   'P 1'
#
loop_
_entity.id
_entity.type
_entity.pdbx_description
1 polymer ?
#
loop_
_entity_poly.entity_id
_entity_poly.type
_entity_poly.pdbx_seq_one_letter_code
_entity_poly.pdbx_strand_id
1 'polypeptide(L)'
;MKWRNEEELKKTNSVLASEKFTDARVEKLWRAAQNGKFSENQLKALHKELKDHERRMEEYNAKLLKFNEVPHENSLHDENMEGREEMQRQLKEHFNDIESNYEQLREKVLQTEKSPFKNEKVADLWNLAMKNSNFTATELESIRLDLHHFDNQMEKLKYHEEELAAAQQLHKVAGKASVISEGLNEFEEKTERMKRKLRKLGNFLETKIGHTEL
;
A
#
# COMPACT_ATOMS: atom_id res chain seq x y z
N MET A 1 -9.38 15.77 31.72
CA MET A 1 -10.30 15.16 30.73
C MET A 1 -9.62 14.27 29.69
N LYS A 2 -8.29 14.37 29.42
CA LYS A 2 -7.62 13.56 28.38
C LYS A 2 -7.39 12.07 28.73
N TRP A 3 -7.23 11.72 30.00
CA TRP A 3 -6.91 10.35 30.43
C TRP A 3 -8.03 9.32 30.26
N ARG A 4 -9.30 9.77 30.29
CA ARG A 4 -10.47 8.88 30.17
C ARG A 4 -10.63 8.32 28.75
N ASN A 5 -10.18 9.05 27.74
CA ASN A 5 -10.17 8.56 26.36
C ASN A 5 -9.08 7.51 26.15
N GLU A 6 -7.91 7.66 26.75
CA GLU A 6 -6.77 6.77 26.50
C GLU A 6 -6.98 5.35 27.08
N GLU A 7 -7.64 5.24 28.23
CA GLU A 7 -8.02 3.94 28.80
C GLU A 7 -9.17 3.27 28.03
N GLU A 8 -10.15 4.04 27.55
CA GLU A 8 -11.23 3.54 26.68
C GLU A 8 -10.68 3.13 25.29
N LEU A 9 -9.67 3.84 24.77
CA LEU A 9 -8.97 3.50 23.53
C LEU A 9 -8.13 2.21 23.69
N LYS A 10 -7.45 2.02 24.83
CA LYS A 10 -6.74 0.77 25.14
C LYS A 10 -7.70 -0.41 25.36
N LYS A 11 -8.84 -0.20 26.03
CA LYS A 11 -9.90 -1.21 26.18
C LYS A 11 -10.51 -1.61 24.85
N THR A 12 -10.86 -0.64 24.00
CA THR A 12 -11.42 -0.94 22.67
C THR A 12 -10.41 -1.68 21.78
N ASN A 13 -9.12 -1.32 21.81
CA ASN A 13 -8.09 -2.08 21.09
C ASN A 13 -7.90 -3.51 21.62
N SER A 14 -7.99 -3.71 22.94
CA SER A 14 -7.98 -5.05 23.53
C SER A 14 -9.20 -5.88 23.11
N VAL A 15 -10.37 -5.26 22.94
CA VAL A 15 -11.60 -5.93 22.53
C VAL A 15 -11.57 -6.27 21.03
N LEU A 16 -11.09 -5.36 20.18
CA LEU A 16 -10.91 -5.60 18.74
C LEU A 16 -9.83 -6.66 18.45
N ALA A 17 -8.77 -6.72 19.26
CA ALA A 17 -7.75 -7.78 19.16
C ALA A 17 -8.26 -9.16 19.63
N SER A 18 -9.34 -9.20 20.42
CA SER A 18 -9.94 -10.44 20.94
C SER A 18 -11.07 -10.98 20.04
N GLU A 19 -11.57 -10.19 19.10
CA GLU A 19 -12.66 -10.58 18.22
C GLU A 19 -12.10 -11.42 17.06
N LYS A 20 -12.11 -12.74 17.23
CA LYS A 20 -11.63 -13.67 16.19
C LYS A 20 -12.50 -13.54 14.94
N PHE A 21 -11.86 -13.55 13.77
CA PHE A 21 -12.52 -13.65 12.48
C PHE A 21 -12.82 -15.13 12.19
N THR A 22 -13.98 -15.41 11.59
CA THR A 22 -14.46 -16.74 11.22
C THR A 22 -13.75 -17.24 9.96
N ASP A 23 -13.36 -16.35 9.03
CA ASP A 23 -12.59 -16.69 7.83
C ASP A 23 -11.07 -16.57 8.10
N ALA A 24 -10.33 -17.66 7.91
CA ALA A 24 -8.88 -17.72 8.08
C ALA A 24 -8.12 -16.74 7.17
N ARG A 25 -8.67 -16.39 6.00
CA ARG A 25 -8.09 -15.42 5.06
C ARG A 25 -8.20 -13.99 5.58
N VAL A 26 -9.32 -13.65 6.21
CA VAL A 26 -9.58 -12.35 6.85
C VAL A 26 -8.74 -12.22 8.11
N GLU A 27 -8.62 -13.29 8.91
CA GLU A 27 -7.76 -13.30 10.10
C GLU A 27 -6.28 -13.09 9.74
N LYS A 28 -5.78 -13.77 8.69
CA LYS A 28 -4.41 -13.58 8.22
C LYS A 28 -4.17 -12.14 7.75
N LEU A 29 -5.16 -11.54 7.07
CA LEU A 29 -5.08 -10.15 6.62
C LEU A 29 -5.09 -9.17 7.79
N TRP A 30 -5.89 -9.43 8.82
CA TRP A 30 -5.91 -8.65 10.05
C TRP A 30 -4.57 -8.71 10.79
N ARG A 31 -3.98 -9.90 10.95
CA ARG A 31 -2.66 -10.06 11.58
C ARG A 31 -1.56 -9.35 10.79
N ALA A 32 -1.61 -9.40 9.45
CA ALA A 32 -0.70 -8.65 8.59
C ALA A 32 -0.85 -7.13 8.83
N ALA A 33 -2.09 -6.65 8.92
CA ALA A 33 -2.35 -5.25 9.21
C ALA A 33 -1.89 -4.82 10.62
N GLN A 34 -2.08 -5.67 11.64
CA GLN A 34 -1.58 -5.42 13.00
C GLN A 34 -0.05 -5.35 13.07
N ASN A 35 0.64 -6.15 12.26
CA ASN A 35 2.10 -6.12 12.14
C ASN A 35 2.59 -4.96 11.26
N GLY A 36 1.71 -4.33 10.49
CA GLY A 36 2.00 -3.19 9.63
C GLY A 36 2.08 -1.86 10.39
N LYS A 37 2.55 -0.82 9.70
CA LYS A 37 2.66 0.56 10.25
C LYS A 37 1.33 1.33 10.17
N PHE A 38 0.22 0.72 10.57
CA PHE A 38 -1.08 1.40 10.55
C PHE A 38 -1.25 2.34 11.76
N SER A 39 -1.84 3.50 11.53
CA SER A 39 -2.35 4.31 12.63
C SER A 39 -3.57 3.65 13.28
N GLU A 40 -3.83 3.96 14.55
CA GLU A 40 -4.94 3.38 15.31
C GLU A 40 -6.30 3.60 14.65
N ASN A 41 -6.50 4.76 14.02
CA ASN A 41 -7.74 5.08 13.30
C ASN A 41 -7.88 4.24 12.02
N GLN A 42 -6.78 3.97 11.33
CA GLN A 42 -6.78 3.13 10.12
C GLN A 42 -7.01 1.66 10.47
N LEU A 43 -6.45 1.16 11.59
CA LEU A 43 -6.75 -0.19 12.09
C LEU A 43 -8.22 -0.33 12.45
N LYS A 44 -8.83 0.66 13.09
CA LYS A 44 -10.27 0.64 13.43
C LYS A 44 -11.16 0.66 12.18
N ALA A 45 -10.82 1.49 11.19
CA ALA A 45 -11.53 1.52 9.91
C ALA A 45 -11.39 0.18 9.17
N LEU A 46 -10.18 -0.37 9.10
CA LEU A 46 -9.91 -1.66 8.47
C LEU A 46 -10.64 -2.80 9.18
N HIS A 47 -10.62 -2.84 10.53
CA HIS A 47 -11.35 -3.83 11.30
C HIS A 47 -12.85 -3.79 11.01
N LYS A 48 -13.41 -2.58 10.92
CA LYS A 48 -14.81 -2.40 10.55
C LYS A 48 -15.10 -2.91 9.14
N GLU A 49 -14.25 -2.58 8.17
CA GLU A 49 -14.38 -3.07 6.78
C GLU A 49 -14.26 -4.61 6.70
N LEU A 50 -13.34 -5.22 7.46
CA LEU A 50 -13.19 -6.68 7.53
C LEU A 50 -14.40 -7.35 8.19
N LYS A 51 -14.98 -6.75 9.24
CA LYS A 51 -16.23 -7.23 9.85
C LYS A 51 -17.43 -7.08 8.91
N ASP A 52 -17.51 -5.98 8.17
CA ASP A 52 -18.52 -5.80 7.13
C ASP A 52 -18.37 -6.86 6.02
N HIS A 53 -17.13 -7.24 5.65
CA HIS A 53 -16.86 -8.33 4.72
C HIS A 53 -17.35 -9.68 5.27
N GLU A 54 -17.09 -10.01 6.54
CA GLU A 54 -17.62 -11.23 7.17
C GLU A 54 -19.14 -11.29 7.14
N ARG A 55 -19.81 -10.18 7.51
CA ARG A 55 -21.28 -10.11 7.47
C ARG A 55 -21.80 -10.33 6.04
N ARG A 56 -21.18 -9.70 5.03
CA ARG A 56 -21.57 -9.91 3.62
C ARG A 56 -21.36 -11.36 3.16
N MET A 57 -20.28 -12.01 3.62
CA MET A 57 -20.05 -13.43 3.35
C MET A 57 -21.10 -14.33 4.01
N GLU A 58 -21.51 -14.04 5.25
CA GLU A 58 -22.60 -14.77 5.92
C GLU A 58 -23.93 -14.58 5.20
N GLU A 59 -24.26 -13.36 4.77
CA GLU A 59 -25.45 -13.07 3.97
C GLU A 59 -25.42 -13.79 2.62
N TYR A 60 -24.26 -13.84 1.96
CA TYR A 60 -24.06 -14.62 0.74
C TYR A 60 -24.28 -16.11 0.98
N ASN A 61 -23.67 -16.67 2.02
CA ASN A 61 -23.84 -18.08 2.38
C ASN A 61 -25.29 -18.42 2.71
N ALA A 62 -26.03 -17.53 3.39
CA ALA A 62 -27.46 -17.70 3.66
C ALA A 62 -28.30 -17.68 2.38
N LYS A 63 -28.00 -16.78 1.43
CA LYS A 63 -28.66 -16.75 0.11
C LYS A 63 -28.32 -18.00 -0.72
N LEU A 64 -27.09 -18.47 -0.65
CA LEU A 64 -26.64 -19.70 -1.31
C LEU A 64 -27.34 -20.93 -0.74
N LEU A 65 -27.52 -20.99 0.59
CA LEU A 65 -28.27 -22.06 1.25
C LEU A 65 -29.73 -22.09 0.75
N LYS A 66 -30.40 -20.93 0.71
CA LYS A 66 -31.77 -20.79 0.19
C LYS A 66 -31.88 -21.13 -1.30
N PHE A 67 -30.85 -20.83 -2.09
CA PHE A 67 -30.80 -21.23 -3.50
C PHE A 67 -30.61 -22.74 -3.68
N ASN A 68 -29.85 -23.38 -2.77
CA ASN A 68 -29.61 -24.82 -2.79
C ASN A 68 -30.70 -25.64 -2.08
N GLU A 69 -31.65 -24.99 -1.38
CA GLU A 69 -32.88 -25.62 -0.92
C GLU A 69 -33.72 -26.02 -2.15
N VAL A 70 -33.59 -27.28 -2.54
CA VAL A 70 -34.31 -27.86 -3.67
C VAL A 70 -35.82 -27.82 -3.39
N PRO A 71 -36.65 -27.16 -4.22
CA PRO A 71 -38.09 -27.27 -4.10
C PRO A 71 -38.52 -28.73 -4.30
N HIS A 72 -39.17 -29.33 -3.31
CA HIS A 72 -39.67 -30.71 -3.37
C HIS A 72 -40.92 -30.89 -4.25
N GLU A 73 -41.11 -30.07 -5.29
CA GLU A 73 -42.24 -30.19 -6.20
C GLU A 73 -41.78 -30.65 -7.59
N ASN A 74 -42.09 -31.92 -7.91
CA ASN A 74 -42.00 -32.52 -9.24
C ASN A 74 -43.01 -31.84 -10.19
N SER A 75 -42.73 -30.61 -10.61
CA SER A 75 -43.45 -29.93 -11.68
C SER A 75 -42.56 -29.82 -12.92
N LEU A 76 -43.02 -30.36 -14.04
CA LEU A 76 -42.31 -30.38 -15.33
C LEU A 76 -42.49 -29.07 -16.14
N HIS A 77 -43.02 -28.01 -15.51
CA HIS A 77 -43.14 -26.68 -16.11
C HIS A 77 -42.24 -25.70 -15.34
N ASP A 78 -41.03 -25.47 -15.84
CA ASP A 78 -40.03 -24.62 -15.18
C ASP A 78 -40.24 -23.14 -15.56
N GLU A 79 -41.41 -22.58 -15.21
CA GLU A 79 -41.62 -21.11 -15.21
C GLU A 79 -40.69 -20.40 -14.21
N ASN A 80 -40.01 -21.16 -13.34
CA ASN A 80 -39.02 -20.69 -12.39
C ASN A 80 -37.57 -20.72 -12.92
N MET A 81 -37.32 -21.11 -14.18
CA MET A 81 -35.97 -21.04 -14.79
C MET A 81 -35.42 -19.62 -14.74
N GLU A 82 -36.18 -18.64 -15.25
CA GLU A 82 -35.74 -17.24 -15.31
C GLU A 82 -35.48 -16.67 -13.90
N GLY A 83 -36.31 -17.03 -12.91
CA GLY A 83 -36.12 -16.64 -11.50
C GLY A 83 -34.89 -17.28 -10.86
N ARG A 84 -34.55 -18.53 -11.20
CA ARG A 84 -33.33 -19.20 -10.74
C ARG A 84 -32.08 -18.65 -11.43
N GLU A 85 -32.14 -18.37 -12.73
CA GLU A 85 -31.05 -17.74 -13.47
C GLU A 85 -30.77 -16.32 -12.95
N GLU A 86 -31.81 -15.55 -12.65
CA GLU A 86 -31.72 -14.25 -12.01
C GLU A 86 -31.07 -14.35 -10.62
N MET A 87 -31.51 -15.31 -9.78
CA MET A 87 -30.93 -15.53 -8.46
C MET A 87 -29.46 -15.98 -8.54
N GLN A 88 -29.12 -16.82 -9.52
CA GLN A 88 -27.75 -17.24 -9.79
C GLN A 88 -26.88 -16.07 -10.26
N ARG A 89 -27.42 -15.17 -11.10
CA ARG A 89 -26.72 -13.95 -11.52
C ARG A 89 -26.46 -13.03 -10.33
N GLN A 90 -27.46 -12.82 -9.48
CA GLN A 90 -27.33 -12.02 -8.25
C GLN A 90 -26.32 -12.63 -7.27
N LEU A 91 -26.31 -13.96 -7.11
CA LEU A 91 -25.31 -14.67 -6.31
C LEU A 91 -23.90 -14.45 -6.86
N LYS A 92 -23.71 -14.57 -8.17
CA LYS A 92 -22.40 -14.37 -8.81
C LYS A 92 -21.93 -12.92 -8.70
N GLU A 93 -22.82 -11.96 -8.88
CA GLU A 93 -22.52 -10.54 -8.72
C GLU A 93 -22.13 -10.21 -7.28
N HIS A 94 -22.88 -10.72 -6.30
CA HIS A 94 -22.59 -10.54 -4.89
C HIS A 94 -21.26 -11.21 -4.47
N PHE A 95 -20.95 -12.39 -5.01
CA PHE A 95 -19.66 -13.05 -4.79
C PHE A 95 -18.51 -12.22 -5.38
N ASN A 96 -18.67 -11.72 -6.60
CA ASN A 96 -17.66 -10.88 -7.24
C ASN A 96 -17.45 -9.56 -6.50
N ASP A 97 -18.51 -8.93 -5.99
CA ASP A 97 -18.40 -7.72 -5.17
C ASP A 97 -17.62 -7.99 -3.88
N ILE A 98 -17.94 -9.10 -3.19
CA ILE A 98 -17.22 -9.49 -1.96
C ILE A 98 -15.74 -9.77 -2.25
N GLU A 99 -15.44 -10.56 -3.29
CA GLU A 99 -14.05 -10.90 -3.64
C GLU A 99 -13.27 -9.66 -4.10
N SER A 100 -13.90 -8.76 -4.87
CA SER A 100 -13.32 -7.47 -5.25
C SER A 100 -13.02 -6.60 -4.03
N ASN A 101 -13.96 -6.53 -3.07
CA ASN A 101 -13.76 -5.80 -1.83
C ASN A 101 -12.61 -6.40 -1.00
N TYR A 102 -12.55 -7.73 -0.88
CA TYR A 102 -11.44 -8.42 -0.21
C TYR A 102 -10.10 -8.12 -0.87
N GLU A 103 -10.02 -8.17 -2.19
CA GLU A 103 -8.77 -7.92 -2.90
C GLU A 103 -8.34 -6.46 -2.77
N GLN A 104 -9.28 -5.51 -2.78
CA GLN A 104 -8.99 -4.10 -2.48
C GLN A 104 -8.47 -3.91 -1.05
N LEU A 105 -9.07 -4.60 -0.06
CA LEU A 105 -8.60 -4.57 1.33
C LEU A 105 -7.20 -5.18 1.45
N ARG A 106 -6.97 -6.31 0.80
CA ARG A 106 -5.68 -6.98 0.75
C ARG A 106 -4.61 -6.11 0.11
N GLU A 107 -4.94 -5.48 -1.02
CA GLU A 107 -4.07 -4.53 -1.70
C GLU A 107 -3.77 -3.34 -0.80
N LYS A 108 -4.78 -2.72 -0.16
CA LYS A 108 -4.54 -1.62 0.79
C LYS A 108 -3.56 -2.03 1.89
N VAL A 109 -3.71 -3.24 2.45
CA VAL A 109 -2.83 -3.74 3.52
C VAL A 109 -1.39 -3.95 3.04
N LEU A 110 -1.23 -4.56 1.86
CA LEU A 110 0.08 -4.74 1.23
C LEU A 110 0.70 -3.41 0.75
N GLN A 111 -0.14 -2.47 0.31
CA GLN A 111 0.30 -1.13 -0.11
C GLN A 111 0.67 -0.27 1.09
N THR A 112 0.09 -0.44 2.27
CA THR A 112 0.57 0.25 3.48
C THR A 112 1.92 -0.26 3.98
N GLU A 113 2.31 -1.49 3.63
CA GLU A 113 3.70 -1.92 3.80
C GLU A 113 4.63 -1.23 2.79
N LYS A 114 4.12 -0.91 1.60
CA LYS A 114 4.82 -0.03 0.66
C LYS A 114 4.76 1.39 1.20
N SER A 115 5.88 1.82 1.77
CA SER A 115 6.12 3.24 2.04
C SER A 115 5.53 4.15 0.93
N PRO A 116 4.97 5.32 1.27
CA PRO A 116 4.50 6.30 0.28
C PRO A 116 5.59 6.76 -0.70
N PHE A 117 6.84 6.38 -0.45
CA PHE A 117 8.00 6.58 -1.29
C PHE A 117 8.57 5.25 -1.74
N LYS A 118 9.02 5.18 -3.00
CA LYS A 118 9.62 4.00 -3.61
C LYS A 118 10.96 3.66 -2.95
N ASN A 119 11.71 4.68 -2.53
CA ASN A 119 12.98 4.51 -1.84
C ASN A 119 12.82 4.43 -0.32
N GLU A 120 13.41 3.39 0.28
CA GLU A 120 13.42 3.14 1.72
C GLU A 120 14.02 4.30 2.52
N LYS A 121 15.07 4.97 2.01
CA LYS A 121 15.66 6.13 2.69
C LYS A 121 14.71 7.31 2.77
N VAL A 122 13.95 7.58 1.71
CA VAL A 122 12.94 8.67 1.73
C VAL A 122 11.81 8.32 2.69
N ALA A 123 11.43 7.03 2.74
CA ALA A 123 10.47 6.51 3.72
C ALA A 123 10.90 6.80 5.15
N ASP A 124 12.16 6.52 5.47
CA ASP A 124 12.71 6.70 6.82
C ASP A 124 12.78 8.18 7.20
N LEU A 125 13.16 9.04 6.26
CA LEU A 125 13.13 10.49 6.45
C LEU A 125 11.72 11.01 6.71
N TRP A 126 10.72 10.53 5.95
CA TRP A 126 9.33 10.89 6.20
C TRP A 126 8.83 10.41 7.56
N ASN A 127 9.16 9.18 7.94
CA ASN A 127 8.81 8.63 9.25
C ASN A 127 9.46 9.45 10.39
N LEU A 128 10.70 9.91 10.19
CA LEU A 128 11.38 10.79 11.15
C LEU A 128 10.70 12.16 11.23
N ALA A 129 10.36 12.76 10.10
CA ALA A 129 9.62 14.03 10.05
C ALA A 129 8.25 13.94 10.73
N MET A 130 7.53 12.83 10.55
CA MET A 130 6.24 12.58 11.20
C MET A 130 6.33 12.38 12.72
N LYS A 131 7.43 11.81 13.22
CA LYS A 131 7.66 11.63 14.66
C LYS A 131 7.99 12.95 15.35
N ASN A 132 8.57 13.88 14.62
CA ASN A 132 8.93 15.19 15.14
C ASN A 132 7.67 16.06 15.29
N SER A 133 7.26 16.31 16.54
CA SER A 133 6.07 17.13 16.86
C SER A 133 6.28 18.64 16.64
N ASN A 134 7.46 19.06 16.19
CA ASN A 134 7.85 20.46 16.02
C ASN A 134 7.41 21.05 14.68
N PHE A 135 6.96 20.23 13.73
CA PHE A 135 6.53 20.71 12.41
C PHE A 135 5.05 21.06 12.39
N THR A 136 4.73 22.22 11.81
CA THR A 136 3.36 22.59 11.47
C THR A 136 2.86 21.77 10.27
N ALA A 137 1.53 21.70 10.09
CA ALA A 137 0.94 20.98 8.96
C ALA A 137 1.43 21.48 7.59
N THR A 138 1.67 22.78 7.46
CA THR A 138 2.21 23.39 6.23
C THR A 138 3.67 23.02 5.98
N GLU A 139 4.48 22.91 7.03
CA GLU A 139 5.89 22.50 6.92
C GLU A 139 6.01 21.01 6.61
N LEU A 140 5.17 20.16 7.22
CA LEU A 140 5.09 18.74 6.89
C LEU A 140 4.72 18.54 5.42
N GLU A 141 3.79 19.32 4.87
CA GLU A 141 3.44 19.22 3.45
C GLU A 141 4.58 19.70 2.55
N SER A 142 5.30 20.76 2.93
CA SER A 142 6.52 21.17 2.22
C SER A 142 7.59 20.07 2.24
N ILE A 143 7.83 19.43 3.38
CA ILE A 143 8.79 18.32 3.52
C ILE A 143 8.34 17.12 2.69
N ARG A 144 7.05 16.81 2.67
CA ARG A 144 6.47 15.75 1.85
C ARG A 144 6.76 15.97 0.37
N LEU A 145 6.54 17.19 -0.12
CA LEU A 145 6.80 17.56 -1.51
C LEU A 145 8.30 17.46 -1.85
N ASP A 146 9.16 17.97 -0.96
CA ASP A 146 10.61 17.89 -1.14
C ASP A 146 11.10 16.44 -1.20
N LEU A 147 10.56 15.57 -0.32
CA LEU A 147 10.84 14.13 -0.30
C LEU A 147 10.36 13.42 -1.56
N HIS A 148 9.19 13.80 -2.08
CA HIS A 148 8.69 13.25 -3.35
C HIS A 148 9.57 13.68 -4.53
N HIS A 149 10.07 14.92 -4.52
CA HIS A 149 11.03 15.36 -5.52
C HIS A 149 12.34 14.56 -5.41
N PHE A 150 12.83 14.33 -4.19
CA PHE A 150 14.03 13.53 -3.93
C PHE A 150 13.87 12.07 -4.40
N ASP A 151 12.72 11.43 -4.13
CA ASP A 151 12.40 10.07 -4.56
C ASP A 151 12.41 9.94 -6.10
N ASN A 152 11.73 10.85 -6.79
CA ASN A 152 11.71 10.90 -8.26
C ASN A 152 13.11 11.12 -8.86
N GLN A 153 13.93 11.98 -8.25
CA GLN A 153 15.29 12.23 -8.73
C GLN A 153 16.20 11.01 -8.49
N MET A 154 16.01 10.27 -7.39
CA MET A 154 16.74 9.02 -7.16
C MET A 154 16.35 7.92 -8.15
N GLU A 155 15.08 7.80 -8.49
CA GLU A 155 14.62 6.89 -9.54
C GLU A 155 15.25 7.24 -10.88
N LYS A 156 15.29 8.54 -11.23
CA LYS A 156 15.96 9.03 -12.43
C LYS A 156 17.46 8.74 -12.42
N LEU A 157 18.14 8.89 -11.28
CA LEU A 157 19.55 8.53 -11.14
C LEU A 157 19.76 7.04 -11.38
N LYS A 158 18.93 6.18 -10.78
CA LYS A 158 19.03 4.73 -10.96
C LYS A 158 18.92 4.34 -12.44
N TYR A 159 17.95 4.91 -13.15
CA TYR A 159 17.80 4.70 -14.59
C TYR A 159 19.07 5.13 -15.37
N HIS A 160 19.61 6.31 -15.07
CA HIS A 160 20.82 6.79 -15.74
C HIS A 160 22.07 5.96 -15.40
N GLU A 161 22.20 5.45 -14.16
CA GLU A 161 23.27 4.54 -13.76
C GLU A 161 23.16 3.17 -14.48
N GLU A 162 21.93 2.65 -14.64
CA GLU A 162 21.67 1.41 -15.40
C GLU A 162 22.01 1.59 -16.90
N GLU A 163 21.58 2.69 -17.51
CA GLU A 163 21.92 3.03 -18.91
C GLU A 163 23.43 3.22 -19.09
N LEU A 164 24.11 3.88 -18.14
CA LEU A 164 25.55 4.08 -18.18
C LEU A 164 26.28 2.74 -18.07
N ALA A 165 25.82 1.86 -17.19
CA ALA A 165 26.37 0.53 -17.04
C ALA A 165 26.20 -0.29 -18.33
N ALA A 166 25.03 -0.26 -18.96
CA ALA A 166 24.78 -0.91 -20.25
C ALA A 166 25.71 -0.37 -21.35
N ALA A 167 25.83 0.95 -21.46
CA ALA A 167 26.72 1.60 -22.43
C ALA A 167 28.20 1.27 -22.18
N GLN A 168 28.63 1.21 -20.92
CA GLN A 168 29.98 0.79 -20.53
C GLN A 168 30.27 -0.66 -20.91
N GLN A 169 29.30 -1.58 -20.76
CA GLN A 169 29.46 -2.96 -21.19
C GLN A 169 29.60 -3.06 -22.71
N LEU A 170 28.77 -2.35 -23.48
CA LEU A 170 28.89 -2.29 -24.94
C LEU A 170 30.25 -1.74 -25.38
N HIS A 171 30.75 -0.68 -24.72
CA HIS A 171 32.07 -0.13 -25.02
C HIS A 171 33.21 -1.11 -24.72
N LYS A 172 33.12 -1.90 -23.65
CA LYS A 172 34.10 -2.96 -23.35
C LYS A 172 34.16 -4.03 -24.43
N VAL A 173 33.02 -4.37 -25.05
CA VAL A 173 32.92 -5.35 -26.14
C VAL A 173 33.36 -4.76 -27.48
N ALA A 174 33.04 -3.50 -27.77
CA ALA A 174 33.34 -2.83 -29.03
C ALA A 174 34.80 -2.33 -29.18
N GLY A 175 35.53 -2.16 -28.07
CA GLY A 175 36.91 -1.70 -28.06
C GLY A 175 37.08 -0.17 -28.05
N LYS A 176 38.23 0.30 -27.53
CA LYS A 176 38.54 1.71 -27.17
C LYS A 176 38.60 2.73 -28.33
N ALA A 177 38.42 2.33 -29.58
CA ALA A 177 38.68 3.18 -30.76
C ALA A 177 37.41 3.77 -31.40
N SER A 178 36.34 3.96 -30.62
CA SER A 178 35.04 4.41 -31.13
C SER A 178 34.61 5.75 -30.52
N VAL A 179 33.93 6.59 -31.32
CA VAL A 179 33.26 7.86 -30.93
C VAL A 179 32.34 7.68 -29.71
N ILE A 180 31.90 6.44 -29.46
CA ILE A 180 31.14 6.02 -28.28
C ILE A 180 31.87 6.36 -26.97
N SER A 181 33.21 6.38 -26.94
CA SER A 181 33.99 6.69 -25.73
C SER A 181 33.80 8.12 -25.22
N GLU A 182 33.66 9.11 -26.11
CA GLU A 182 33.57 10.51 -25.70
C GLU A 182 32.17 10.86 -25.19
N GLY A 183 31.13 10.38 -25.87
CA GLY A 183 29.74 10.49 -25.39
C GLY A 183 29.49 9.73 -24.08
N LEU A 184 30.23 8.63 -23.84
CA LEU A 184 30.16 7.89 -22.58
C LEU A 184 30.75 8.69 -21.42
N ASN A 185 31.89 9.37 -21.63
CA ASN A 185 32.50 10.22 -20.60
C ASN A 185 31.60 11.40 -20.23
N GLU A 186 30.97 12.06 -21.22
CA GLU A 186 30.02 13.15 -20.95
C GLU A 186 28.78 12.64 -20.17
N PHE A 187 28.27 11.46 -20.54
CA PHE A 187 27.14 10.84 -19.86
C PHE A 187 27.49 10.40 -18.42
N GLU A 188 28.71 9.90 -18.20
CA GLU A 188 29.25 9.61 -16.88
C GLU A 188 29.37 10.87 -16.02
N GLU A 189 29.94 11.95 -16.57
CA GLU A 189 30.01 13.24 -15.87
C GLU A 189 28.63 13.78 -15.47
N LYS A 190 27.64 13.66 -16.36
CA LYS A 190 26.27 14.10 -16.10
C LYS A 190 25.64 13.29 -14.97
N THR A 191 25.83 11.96 -14.98
CA THR A 191 25.36 11.05 -13.95
C THR A 191 26.00 11.38 -12.60
N GLU A 192 27.32 11.62 -12.58
CA GLU A 192 28.05 12.01 -11.37
C GLU A 192 27.64 13.38 -10.83
N ARG A 193 27.41 14.38 -11.70
CA ARG A 193 26.87 15.68 -11.28
C ARG A 193 25.49 15.53 -10.62
N MET A 194 24.63 14.69 -11.19
CA MET A 194 23.31 14.41 -10.63
C MET A 194 23.40 13.68 -9.28
N LYS A 195 24.30 12.70 -9.16
CA LYS A 195 24.59 12.00 -7.90
C LYS A 195 25.05 12.93 -6.79
N ARG A 196 25.94 13.88 -7.11
CA ARG A 196 26.40 14.91 -6.15
C ARG A 196 25.25 15.83 -5.72
N LYS A 197 24.39 16.26 -6.66
CA LYS A 197 23.21 17.09 -6.34
C LYS A 197 22.25 16.34 -5.43
N LEU A 198 21.97 15.07 -5.72
CA LEU A 198 21.12 14.21 -4.90
C LEU A 198 21.69 14.00 -3.51
N ARG A 199 22.99 13.77 -3.37
CA ARG A 199 23.62 13.66 -2.05
C ARG A 199 23.45 14.95 -1.23
N LYS A 200 23.61 16.12 -1.86
CA LYS A 200 23.39 17.41 -1.18
C LYS A 200 21.92 17.58 -0.76
N LEU A 201 20.98 17.20 -1.62
CA LEU A 201 19.55 17.26 -1.30
C LEU A 201 19.19 16.29 -0.16
N GLY A 202 19.72 15.07 -0.17
CA GLY A 202 19.56 14.11 0.92
C GLY A 202 20.06 14.65 2.25
N ASN A 203 21.30 15.16 2.30
CA ASN A 203 21.86 15.77 3.50
C ASN A 203 21.05 16.99 3.96
N PHE A 204 20.54 17.81 3.03
CA PHE A 204 19.69 18.96 3.35
C PHE A 204 18.38 18.50 3.99
N LEU A 205 17.74 17.44 3.48
CA LEU A 205 16.52 16.88 4.05
C LEU A 205 16.78 16.23 5.41
N GLU A 206 17.86 15.47 5.55
CA GLU A 206 18.31 14.92 6.84
C GLU A 206 18.53 16.03 7.87
N THR A 207 19.20 17.12 7.48
CA THR A 207 19.45 18.27 8.36
C THR A 207 18.15 18.99 8.69
N LYS A 208 17.29 19.27 7.70
CA LYS A 208 16.00 19.95 7.87
C LYS A 208 15.07 19.16 8.80
N ILE A 209 15.11 17.83 8.72
CA ILE A 209 14.30 16.93 9.54
C ILE A 209 14.93 16.72 10.92
N GLY A 210 16.26 16.60 11.02
CA GLY A 210 16.99 16.30 12.25
C GLY A 210 17.33 17.51 13.14
N HIS A 211 17.57 18.70 12.57
CA HIS A 211 17.95 19.92 13.31
C HIS A 211 16.76 20.84 13.63
N THR A 212 15.66 20.26 14.13
CA THR A 212 14.65 21.03 14.89
C THR A 212 14.80 20.85 16.40
N GLU A 213 16.00 20.43 16.83
CA GLU A 213 16.52 20.68 18.17
C GLU A 213 17.54 21.81 18.07
N LEU A 214 17.09 23.05 18.26
CA LEU A 214 17.85 24.18 18.81
C LEU A 214 16.88 25.32 19.14
#